data_AF-A0A4P6Y9T8-F1
#
_entry.id   AF-A0A4P6Y9T8-F1
#
_cell.length_a   1.000
_cell.length_b   1.000
_cell.length_c   1.000
_cell.angle_alpha   90.00
_cell.angle_beta   90.00
_cell.angle_gamma   90.00
#
_symmetry.space_group_name_H-M   'P 1'
#
loop_
_entity.id
_entity.type
_entity.pdbx_description
1 polymer ?
#
loop_
_entity_poly.entity_id
_entity_poly.type
_entity_poly.pdbx_seq_one_letter_code
_entity_poly.pdbx_strand_id
1 'polypeptide(L)'
;MRTFETEFKSFHQRLFNLKTFTFLASFIFFTYLILNFKLLTPSQSIIIQSLFSLIFIVFIIFESKTNIHKITLDNEKIILEGETFNKKWKKSITIKETKIILKGIPSRNGLCSVIFYLKFKNLKNTYTLNKFETFSDEEILEIFNEFKKLKEEKIILDERLVIYRIQEKIEKCPFR
;
A
#
# COMPACT_ATOMS: atom_id res chain seq x y z
N MET A 1 2.73 20.93 14.85
CA MET A 1 3.40 19.67 14.48
C MET A 1 2.62 18.51 15.06
N ARG A 2 2.10 17.60 14.22
CA ARG A 2 1.34 16.41 14.62
C ARG A 2 1.99 15.17 14.03
N THR A 3 2.15 14.13 14.84
CA THR A 3 2.82 12.88 14.44
C THR A 3 1.84 11.73 14.57
N PHE A 4 1.83 10.86 13.56
CA PHE A 4 1.07 9.62 13.53
C PHE A 4 2.06 8.47 13.35
N GLU A 5 1.93 7.45 14.18
CA GLU A 5 2.87 6.33 14.24
C GLU A 5 2.08 5.05 14.45
N THR A 6 2.45 4.00 13.73
CA THR A 6 1.74 2.72 13.76
C THR A 6 2.65 1.60 14.19
N GLU A 7 2.04 0.43 14.38
CA GLU A 7 2.79 -0.81 14.45
C GLU A 7 3.65 -1.01 13.20
N PHE A 8 4.89 -1.39 13.46
CA PHE A 8 5.86 -1.68 12.44
C PHE A 8 5.64 -3.09 11.88
N LYS A 9 5.31 -3.20 10.59
CA LYS A 9 5.32 -4.48 9.85
C LYS A 9 6.68 -4.73 9.21
N SER A 10 7.34 -5.80 9.66
CA SER A 10 8.62 -6.28 9.11
C SER A 10 8.49 -6.71 7.64
N PHE A 11 9.62 -6.79 6.91
CA PHE A 11 9.60 -7.25 5.51
C PHE A 11 8.93 -8.62 5.36
N HIS A 12 9.19 -9.57 6.26
CA HIS A 12 8.57 -10.90 6.21
C HIS A 12 7.05 -10.84 6.34
N GLN A 13 6.52 -10.05 7.28
CA GLN A 13 5.07 -9.85 7.42
C GLN A 13 4.45 -9.19 6.19
N ARG A 14 5.18 -8.29 5.54
CA ARG A 14 4.74 -7.64 4.28
C ARG A 14 4.82 -8.58 3.09
N LEU A 15 5.79 -9.49 3.08
CA LEU A 15 6.03 -10.46 2.02
C LEU A 15 5.03 -11.61 2.05
N PHE A 16 4.63 -12.09 3.22
CA PHE A 16 3.67 -13.20 3.37
C PHE A 16 2.24 -12.69 3.60
N ASN A 17 1.77 -11.80 2.74
CA ASN A 17 0.37 -11.42 2.71
C ASN A 17 -0.45 -12.39 1.82
N LEU A 18 -1.77 -12.34 1.92
CA LEU A 18 -2.65 -13.26 1.17
C LEU A 18 -2.41 -13.19 -0.36
N LYS A 19 -2.13 -12.00 -0.91
CA LYS A 19 -1.94 -11.81 -2.35
C LYS A 19 -0.66 -12.46 -2.84
N THR A 20 0.46 -12.19 -2.17
CA THR A 20 1.76 -12.79 -2.52
C THR A 20 1.75 -14.29 -2.30
N PHE A 21 1.09 -14.78 -1.25
CA PHE A 21 0.90 -16.20 -1.01
C PHE A 21 0.06 -16.88 -2.10
N THR A 22 -1.06 -16.26 -2.51
CA THR A 22 -1.91 -16.79 -3.60
C THR A 22 -1.14 -16.85 -4.91
N PHE A 23 -0.31 -15.85 -5.19
CA PHE A 23 0.53 -15.81 -6.38
C PHE A 23 1.64 -16.88 -6.34
N LEU A 24 2.28 -17.09 -5.18
CA LEU A 24 3.25 -18.16 -4.96
C LEU A 24 2.61 -19.55 -5.13
N ALA A 25 1.43 -19.78 -4.54
CA ALA A 25 0.70 -21.04 -4.69
C ALA A 25 0.35 -21.31 -6.16
N SER A 26 -0.10 -20.28 -6.88
CA SER A 26 -0.38 -20.36 -8.32
C SER A 26 0.89 -20.71 -9.11
N PHE A 27 2.02 -20.08 -8.79
CA PHE A 27 3.32 -20.37 -9.41
C PHE A 27 3.75 -21.83 -9.21
N ILE A 28 3.64 -22.35 -7.97
CA ILE A 28 3.96 -23.75 -7.65
C ILE A 28 3.04 -24.69 -8.45
N PHE A 29 1.73 -24.39 -8.50
CA PHE A 29 0.76 -25.18 -9.25
C PHE A 29 1.08 -25.23 -10.75
N PHE A 30 1.36 -24.09 -11.39
CA PHE A 30 1.74 -24.07 -12.80
C PHE A 30 3.06 -24.80 -13.06
N THR A 31 4.03 -24.67 -12.16
CA THR A 31 5.30 -25.40 -12.25
C THR A 31 5.06 -26.91 -12.20
N TYR A 32 4.21 -27.38 -11.28
CA TYR A 32 3.81 -28.78 -11.19
C TYR A 32 3.13 -29.28 -12.47
N LEU A 33 2.22 -28.49 -13.07
CA LEU A 33 1.56 -28.86 -14.32
C LEU A 33 2.57 -29.01 -15.48
N ILE A 34 3.49 -28.07 -15.63
CA ILE A 34 4.50 -28.11 -16.71
C ILE A 34 5.38 -29.36 -16.58
N LEU A 35 5.79 -29.72 -15.37
CA LEU A 35 6.68 -30.85 -15.12
C LEU A 35 5.99 -32.21 -15.32
N ASN A 36 4.75 -32.37 -14.85
CA ASN A 36 4.07 -33.67 -14.88
C ASN A 36 3.43 -34.01 -16.22
N PHE A 37 2.85 -33.01 -16.91
CA PHE A 37 2.11 -33.28 -18.14
C PHE A 37 3.02 -33.32 -19.38
N LYS A 38 4.32 -33.02 -19.24
CA LYS A 38 5.31 -33.02 -20.34
C LYS A 38 4.79 -32.34 -21.61
N LEU A 39 3.99 -31.28 -21.45
CA LEU A 39 3.33 -30.56 -22.55
C LEU A 39 4.32 -29.84 -23.49
N LEU A 40 5.59 -29.76 -23.08
CA LEU A 40 6.63 -28.97 -23.69
C LEU A 40 7.95 -29.75 -23.72
N THR A 41 8.81 -29.39 -24.67
CA THR A 41 10.19 -29.88 -24.66
C THR A 41 10.94 -29.37 -23.42
N PRO A 42 11.98 -30.09 -22.93
CA PRO A 42 12.70 -29.69 -21.72
C PRO A 42 13.26 -28.26 -21.78
N SER A 43 13.77 -27.82 -22.93
CA SER A 43 14.29 -26.46 -23.13
C SER A 43 13.19 -25.40 -23.02
N GLN A 44 12.02 -25.64 -23.60
CA GLN A 44 10.87 -24.74 -23.50
C GLN A 44 10.37 -24.62 -22.05
N SER A 45 10.30 -25.74 -21.32
CA SER A 45 9.93 -25.74 -19.90
C SER A 45 10.86 -24.88 -19.06
N ILE A 46 12.18 -24.96 -19.28
CA ILE A 46 13.18 -24.15 -18.58
C ILE A 46 13.00 -22.65 -18.88
N ILE A 47 12.78 -22.29 -20.15
CA ILE A 47 12.58 -20.89 -20.56
C ILE A 47 11.32 -20.31 -19.90
N ILE A 48 10.20 -21.04 -19.95
CA ILE A 48 8.93 -20.58 -19.35
C ILE A 48 9.08 -20.44 -17.83
N GLN A 49 9.68 -21.41 -17.15
CA GLN A 49 9.89 -21.34 -15.70
C GLN A 49 10.79 -20.15 -15.31
N SER A 50 11.81 -19.86 -16.11
CA SER A 50 12.70 -18.71 -15.89
C SER A 50 11.94 -17.38 -16.03
N LEU A 51 11.10 -17.25 -17.07
CA LEU A 51 10.25 -16.07 -17.27
C LEU A 51 9.23 -15.89 -16.13
N PHE A 52 8.55 -16.97 -15.73
CA PHE A 52 7.61 -16.93 -14.61
C PHE A 52 8.31 -16.55 -13.29
N SER A 53 9.50 -17.08 -13.04
CA SER A 53 10.30 -16.74 -11.87
C SER A 53 10.71 -15.26 -11.87
N LEU A 54 11.10 -14.73 -13.02
CA LEU A 54 11.41 -13.31 -13.17
C LEU A 54 10.18 -12.43 -12.87
N ILE A 55 9.02 -12.78 -13.43
CA ILE A 55 7.75 -12.08 -13.16
C ILE A 55 7.43 -12.11 -11.66
N PHE A 56 7.64 -13.25 -11.01
CA PHE A 56 7.42 -13.42 -9.56
C PHE A 56 8.33 -12.52 -8.71
N ILE A 57 9.62 -12.48 -9.03
CA ILE A 57 10.59 -11.63 -8.31
C ILE A 57 10.22 -10.15 -8.48
N VAL A 58 9.92 -9.72 -9.72
CA VAL A 58 9.54 -8.33 -10.00
C VAL A 58 8.26 -7.96 -9.26
N PHE A 59 7.26 -8.84 -9.25
CA PHE A 59 6.00 -8.65 -8.54
C PHE A 59 6.23 -8.46 -7.03
N ILE A 60 7.00 -9.33 -6.39
CA ILE A 60 7.32 -9.21 -4.96
C ILE A 60 8.04 -7.91 -4.65
N ILE A 61 9.07 -7.58 -5.45
CA ILE A 61 9.86 -6.37 -5.27
C ILE A 61 8.95 -5.13 -5.32
N PHE A 62 7.98 -5.10 -6.23
CA PHE A 62 7.06 -3.98 -6.35
C PHE A 62 6.03 -3.94 -5.22
N GLU A 63 5.50 -5.10 -4.83
CA GLU A 63 4.45 -5.17 -3.82
C GLU A 63 4.95 -4.88 -2.42
N SER A 64 6.12 -5.42 -2.04
CA SER A 64 6.69 -5.33 -0.69
C SER A 64 7.71 -4.20 -0.52
N LYS A 65 7.85 -3.32 -1.53
CA LYS A 65 8.96 -2.37 -1.64
C LYS A 65 9.08 -1.43 -0.45
N THR A 66 7.98 -0.79 -0.06
CA THR A 66 8.05 0.40 0.81
C THR A 66 6.94 0.38 1.84
N ASN A 67 7.31 0.47 3.12
CA ASN A 67 6.39 0.67 4.22
C ASN A 67 6.67 2.02 4.90
N ILE A 68 5.63 2.78 5.18
CA ILE A 68 5.74 4.03 5.93
C ILE A 68 5.03 3.77 7.25
N HIS A 69 5.75 3.81 8.35
CA HIS A 69 5.22 3.51 9.69
C HIS A 69 5.03 4.77 10.53
N LYS A 70 5.65 5.89 10.11
CA LYS A 70 5.53 7.16 10.81
C LYS A 70 5.45 8.32 9.84
N ILE A 71 4.52 9.22 10.12
CA ILE A 71 4.34 10.47 9.38
C ILE A 71 4.22 11.62 10.37
N THR A 72 4.99 12.67 10.12
CA THR A 72 4.90 13.91 10.88
C THR A 72 4.54 15.05 9.95
N LEU A 73 3.44 15.72 10.28
CA LEU A 73 2.94 16.90 9.58
C LEU A 73 3.32 18.16 10.37
N ASP A 74 3.97 19.08 9.67
CA ASP A 74 4.36 20.40 10.17
C ASP A 74 3.97 21.45 9.12
N ASN A 75 3.85 22.72 9.49
CA ASN A 75 3.27 23.77 8.62
C ASN A 75 3.93 23.87 7.24
N GLU A 76 5.22 23.54 7.14
CA GLU A 76 5.98 23.64 5.89
C GLU A 76 6.25 22.29 5.22
N LYS A 77 6.34 21.20 6.00
CA LYS A 77 6.89 19.92 5.56
C LYS A 77 6.16 18.71 6.11
N ILE A 78 6.20 17.64 5.33
CA ILE A 78 5.81 16.29 5.70
C ILE A 78 7.09 15.49 5.86
N ILE A 79 7.28 14.92 7.04
CA ILE A 79 8.37 13.99 7.30
C ILE A 79 7.78 12.58 7.24
N LEU A 80 8.28 11.78 6.31
CA LEU A 80 7.92 10.37 6.14
C LEU A 80 9.07 9.52 6.65
N GLU A 81 8.77 8.64 7.59
CA GLU A 81 9.70 7.65 8.13
C GLU A 81 9.18 6.26 7.78
N GLY A 82 10.06 5.50 7.14
CA GLY A 82 9.68 4.25 6.51
C GLY A 82 10.86 3.33 6.30
N GLU A 83 10.56 2.21 5.66
CA GLU A 83 11.54 1.22 5.26
C GLU A 83 11.32 0.80 3.82
N THR A 84 12.43 0.57 3.13
CA THR A 84 12.43 -0.11 1.84
C THR A 84 13.17 -1.43 2.00
N PHE A 85 12.45 -2.54 1.82
CA PHE A 85 12.88 -3.86 2.28
C PHE A 85 13.22 -3.81 3.79
N ASN A 86 14.49 -3.82 4.18
CA ASN A 86 14.92 -3.68 5.58
C ASN A 86 15.75 -2.40 5.84
N LYS A 87 15.83 -1.49 4.85
CA LYS A 87 16.59 -0.26 4.98
C LYS A 87 15.67 0.87 5.42
N LYS A 88 15.87 1.34 6.65
CA LYS A 88 15.22 2.54 7.18
C LYS A 88 15.60 3.76 6.35
N TRP A 89 14.61 4.62 6.12
CA TRP A 89 14.80 5.90 5.46
C TRP A 89 13.88 6.94 6.08
N LYS A 90 14.33 8.19 5.99
CA LYS A 90 13.60 9.39 6.38
C LYS A 90 13.60 10.34 5.19
N LYS A 91 12.42 10.80 4.78
CA LYS A 91 12.26 11.75 3.67
C LYS A 91 11.43 12.92 4.14
N SER A 92 11.90 14.13 3.84
CA SER A 92 11.15 15.36 4.04
C SER A 92 10.67 15.84 2.68
N ILE A 93 9.38 16.19 2.58
CA ILE A 93 8.77 16.80 1.40
C ILE A 93 7.99 18.05 1.79
N THR A 94 7.97 19.06 0.94
CA THR A 94 7.27 20.32 1.20
C THR A 94 5.75 20.13 1.08
N ILE A 95 4.97 20.61 2.04
CA ILE A 95 3.49 20.53 1.99
C ILE A 95 2.94 21.28 0.77
N LYS A 96 3.45 22.50 0.52
CA LYS A 96 3.00 23.37 -0.57
C LYS A 96 3.03 22.68 -1.94
N GLU A 97 4.10 21.93 -2.20
CA GLU A 97 4.34 21.24 -3.48
C GLU A 97 3.74 19.82 -3.54
N THR A 98 3.18 19.34 -2.43
CA THR A 98 2.64 17.99 -2.34
C THR A 98 1.12 18.01 -2.51
N LYS A 99 0.59 17.09 -3.30
CA LYS A 99 -0.84 16.79 -3.37
C LYS A 99 -1.12 15.51 -2.60
N ILE A 100 -2.10 15.56 -1.71
CA ILE A 100 -2.64 14.35 -1.07
C ILE A 100 -3.79 13.80 -1.90
N ILE A 101 -3.88 12.48 -2.01
CA ILE A 101 -5.01 11.80 -2.65
C ILE A 101 -5.44 10.65 -1.75
N LEU A 102 -6.70 10.71 -1.31
CA LEU A 102 -7.35 9.64 -0.56
C LEU A 102 -7.99 8.64 -1.53
N LYS A 103 -7.72 7.35 -1.34
CA LYS A 103 -8.26 6.27 -2.18
C LYS A 103 -8.60 5.04 -1.36
N GLY A 104 -9.54 4.24 -1.87
CA GLY A 104 -9.82 2.90 -1.37
C GLY A 104 -9.41 1.82 -2.39
N ILE A 105 -8.96 0.67 -1.92
CA ILE A 105 -8.86 -0.56 -2.71
C ILE A 105 -10.21 -1.28 -2.57
N PRO A 106 -11.02 -1.35 -3.64
CA PRO A 106 -12.30 -2.02 -3.56
C PRO A 106 -12.12 -3.51 -3.25
N SER A 107 -13.04 -4.05 -2.46
CA SER A 107 -13.10 -5.47 -2.13
C SER A 107 -14.44 -6.04 -2.56
N ARG A 108 -14.42 -7.30 -3.02
CA ARG A 108 -15.64 -8.07 -3.31
C ARG A 108 -16.40 -8.45 -2.04
N ASN A 109 -15.73 -8.42 -0.88
CA ASN A 109 -16.30 -8.80 0.42
C ASN A 109 -16.97 -7.61 1.14
N GLY A 110 -17.48 -6.63 0.39
CA GLY A 110 -18.17 -5.46 0.93
C GLY A 110 -17.26 -4.42 1.58
N LEU A 111 -17.89 -3.44 2.24
CA LEU A 111 -17.26 -2.24 2.79
C LEU A 111 -16.22 -2.55 3.87
N CYS A 112 -16.49 -3.50 4.77
CA CYS A 112 -15.59 -3.86 5.88
C CYS A 112 -14.25 -4.45 5.42
N SER A 113 -14.12 -4.81 4.15
CA SER A 113 -12.88 -5.34 3.56
C SER A 113 -12.19 -4.34 2.62
N VAL A 114 -12.69 -3.10 2.54
CA VAL A 114 -12.05 -2.02 1.77
C VAL A 114 -10.86 -1.49 2.55
N ILE A 115 -9.73 -1.33 1.86
CA ILE A 115 -8.50 -0.77 2.44
C ILE A 115 -8.36 0.67 1.97
N PHE A 116 -8.37 1.63 2.90
CA PHE A 116 -8.17 3.04 2.59
C PHE A 116 -6.71 3.44 2.77
N TYR A 117 -6.20 4.24 1.84
CA TYR A 117 -4.80 4.61 1.78
C TYR A 117 -4.63 6.04 1.24
N LEU A 118 -3.50 6.66 1.61
CA LEU A 118 -3.15 8.01 1.17
C LEU A 118 -1.98 7.98 0.19
N LYS A 119 -2.09 8.77 -0.89
CA LYS A 119 -0.98 9.01 -1.82
C LYS A 119 -0.52 10.45 -1.71
N PHE A 120 0.73 10.64 -1.30
CA PHE A 120 1.43 11.92 -1.36
C PHE A 120 2.17 11.99 -2.68
N LYS A 121 1.73 12.89 -3.57
CA LYS A 121 2.36 13.14 -4.86
C LYS A 121 3.09 14.48 -4.84
N ASN A 122 4.40 14.44 -5.06
CA ASN A 122 5.22 15.59 -5.40
C ASN A 122 5.71 15.40 -6.86
N LEU A 123 6.16 16.46 -7.52
CA LEU A 123 6.62 16.51 -8.92
C LEU A 123 7.46 15.29 -9.35
N LYS A 124 8.34 14.80 -8.47
CA LYS A 124 9.24 13.67 -8.77
C LYS A 124 8.91 12.37 -8.04
N ASN A 125 8.15 12.42 -6.95
CA ASN A 125 8.02 11.31 -6.03
C ASN A 125 6.57 11.05 -5.66
N THR A 126 6.19 9.77 -5.58
CA THR A 126 4.90 9.34 -5.03
C THR A 126 5.13 8.42 -3.85
N TYR A 127 4.55 8.75 -2.71
CA TYR A 127 4.57 7.94 -1.51
C TYR A 127 3.17 7.45 -1.20
N THR A 128 3.01 6.15 -0.92
CA THR A 128 1.72 5.56 -0.55
C THR A 128 1.77 5.15 0.92
N LEU A 129 0.94 5.78 1.74
CA LEU A 129 0.73 5.44 3.14
C LEU A 129 -0.35 4.37 3.25
N ASN A 130 -0.22 3.47 4.21
CA ASN A 130 -1.22 2.44 4.55
C ASN A 130 -1.54 1.43 3.44
N LYS A 131 -0.53 1.07 2.64
CA LYS A 131 -0.68 -0.03 1.67
C LYS A 131 -0.89 -1.39 2.35
N PHE A 132 -0.36 -1.55 3.57
CA PHE A 132 -0.36 -2.80 4.32
C PHE A 132 -1.30 -2.80 5.52
N GLU A 133 -2.29 -1.89 5.58
CA GLU A 133 -3.24 -1.82 6.70
C GLU A 133 -2.50 -1.72 8.04
N THR A 134 -1.63 -0.71 8.14
CA THR A 134 -0.87 -0.38 9.36
C THR A 134 -1.48 0.79 10.10
N PHE A 135 -2.15 1.71 9.40
CA PHE A 135 -2.92 2.80 10.00
C PHE A 135 -4.40 2.41 10.04
N SER A 136 -5.08 2.81 11.11
CA SER A 136 -6.54 2.67 11.23
C SER A 136 -7.25 3.59 10.23
N ASP A 137 -8.53 3.30 9.95
CA ASP A 137 -9.32 4.14 9.06
C ASP A 137 -9.53 5.55 9.64
N GLU A 138 -9.63 5.67 10.96
CA GLU A 138 -9.67 6.94 11.70
C GLU A 138 -8.37 7.72 11.49
N GLU A 139 -7.22 7.08 11.69
CA GLU A 139 -5.91 7.73 11.50
C GLU A 139 -5.74 8.21 10.06
N ILE A 140 -6.20 7.44 9.07
CA ILE A 140 -6.19 7.87 7.66
C ILE A 140 -7.00 9.13 7.45
N LEU A 141 -8.18 9.20 8.07
CA LEU A 141 -9.04 10.38 7.98
C LEU A 141 -8.41 11.58 8.72
N GLU A 142 -7.83 11.37 9.89
CA GLU A 142 -7.13 12.41 10.65
C GLU A 142 -5.93 12.97 9.89
N ILE A 143 -5.08 12.12 9.32
CA ILE A 143 -3.92 12.53 8.54
C ILE A 143 -4.37 13.34 7.31
N PHE A 144 -5.44 12.90 6.65
CA PHE A 144 -5.99 13.63 5.49
C PHE A 144 -6.51 15.02 5.87
N ASN A 145 -7.29 15.10 6.94
CA ASN A 145 -7.87 16.36 7.42
C ASN A 145 -6.78 17.32 7.93
N GLU A 146 -5.79 16.81 8.67
CA GLU A 146 -4.66 17.60 9.14
C GLU A 146 -3.86 18.17 7.95
N PHE A 147 -3.58 17.36 6.92
CA PHE A 147 -2.92 17.83 5.71
C PHE A 147 -3.72 18.94 5.02
N LYS A 148 -5.04 18.75 4.83
CA LYS A 148 -5.91 19.74 4.18
C LYS A 148 -5.96 21.04 4.96
N LYS A 149 -6.03 20.95 6.29
CA LYS A 149 -5.99 22.11 7.20
C LYS A 149 -4.68 22.88 7.06
N LEU A 150 -3.53 22.19 7.11
CA LEU A 150 -2.22 22.83 6.99
C LEU A 150 -1.98 23.50 5.63
N LYS A 151 -2.58 22.95 4.57
CA LYS A 151 -2.47 23.49 3.21
C LYS A 151 -3.59 24.50 2.87
N GLU A 152 -4.51 24.76 3.80
CA GLU A 152 -5.69 25.60 3.58
C GLU A 152 -6.54 25.16 2.37
N GLU A 153 -6.54 23.85 2.06
CA GLU A 153 -7.30 23.28 0.95
C GLU A 153 -8.69 22.86 1.41
N LYS A 154 -9.71 23.26 0.63
CA LYS A 154 -11.08 22.75 0.81
C LYS A 154 -11.18 21.30 0.33
N ILE A 155 -12.01 20.51 1.03
CA ILE A 155 -12.35 19.14 0.62
C ILE A 155 -13.35 19.22 -0.54
N ILE A 156 -12.97 18.67 -1.70
CA ILE A 156 -13.82 18.64 -2.90
C ILE A 156 -14.81 17.47 -2.88
N LEU A 157 -15.81 17.48 -3.78
CA LEU A 157 -16.91 16.49 -3.80
C LEU A 157 -16.40 15.04 -3.84
N ASP A 158 -15.46 14.73 -4.73
CA ASP A 158 -14.91 13.37 -4.87
C ASP A 158 -14.21 12.90 -3.59
N GLU A 159 -13.52 13.80 -2.91
CA GLU A 159 -12.88 13.52 -1.61
C GLU A 159 -13.95 13.27 -0.53
N ARG A 160 -15.04 14.04 -0.53
CA ARG A 160 -16.18 13.82 0.39
C ARG A 160 -16.81 12.46 0.22
N LEU A 161 -16.96 11.96 -1.01
CA LEU A 161 -17.51 10.63 -1.25
C LEU A 161 -16.63 9.54 -0.64
N VAL A 162 -15.31 9.65 -0.74
CA VAL A 162 -14.39 8.69 -0.13
C VAL A 162 -14.41 8.80 1.39
N ILE A 163 -14.42 10.03 1.94
CA ILE A 163 -14.53 10.27 3.38
C ILE A 163 -15.81 9.66 3.94
N TYR A 164 -16.95 9.85 3.27
CA TYR A 164 -18.23 9.27 3.69
C TYR A 164 -18.15 7.75 3.78
N ARG A 165 -17.51 7.09 2.80
CA ARG A 165 -17.32 5.63 2.84
C ARG A 165 -16.39 5.17 3.96
N ILE A 166 -15.39 5.97 4.33
CA ILE A 166 -14.52 5.70 5.47
C ILE A 166 -15.33 5.78 6.76
N GLN A 167 -16.09 6.87 6.95
CA GLN A 167 -16.96 7.07 8.11
C GLN A 167 -17.99 5.95 8.23
N GLU A 168 -18.64 5.59 7.13
CA GLU A 168 -19.58 4.47 7.08
C GLU A 168 -18.91 3.14 7.47
N LYS A 169 -17.65 2.92 7.08
CA LYS A 169 -16.90 1.73 7.48
C LYS A 169 -16.59 1.73 8.98
N ILE A 170 -16.14 2.86 9.52
CA ILE A 170 -15.85 3.04 10.95
C ILE A 170 -17.10 2.72 11.79
N GLU A 171 -18.26 3.25 11.37
CA GLU A 171 -19.53 3.03 12.08
C GLU A 171 -20.03 1.58 11.98
N LYS A 172 -19.98 0.98 10.78
CA LYS A 172 -20.58 -0.34 10.52
C LYS A 172 -19.65 -1.52 10.81
N CYS A 173 -18.35 -1.29 10.89
CA CYS A 173 -17.34 -2.35 11.01
C CYS A 173 -16.35 -2.08 12.19
N PRO A 174 -16.83 -1.83 13.42
CA PRO A 174 -15.99 -1.33 14.52
C PRO A 174 -14.98 -2.33 15.12
N PHE A 175 -15.00 -3.60 14.68
CA PHE A 175 -14.20 -4.68 15.27
C PHE A 175 -13.11 -5.22 14.34
N ARG A 176 -12.42 -4.33 13.61
CA ARG A 176 -11.30 -4.75 12.73
C ARG A 176 -10.10 -3.85 12.85
#